data_AF-A0A955CGJ6-F1
#
_entry.id   AF-A0A955CGJ6-F1
#
_cell.length_a   1.000
_cell.length_b   1.000
_cell.length_c   1.000
_cell.angle_alpha   90.00
_cell.angle_beta   90.00
_cell.angle_gamma   90.00
#
_symmetry.space_group_name_H-M   'P 1'
#
loop_
_entity.id
_entity.type
_entity.pdbx_description
1 polymer ?
#
loop_
_entity_poly.entity_id
_entity_poly.type
_entity_poly.pdbx_seq_one_letter_code
_entity_poly.pdbx_strand_id
1 'polypeptide(L)'
;NPRDAVWPDEQHAQFMLELGRMIDALENHPSIVLWVPFNERWGQHRTVEVGQWVAERDPSRLVNIASGGNFWPVGDVVDAHKYPHPGFPFRQGSNGRFADYVKVVGEFGGHGFPVPDHLWDADRRNWGYGGLPKNKEEYLERYTTSLGMLNELRDRGIAGGVYTQTTDVEGEINGLMTYDRRVAKIPAEELARLHEVLFTETPPPQIEPNPSFRAQPTERKPASVPQPAAIREGLKNHDRALYIKAGWIRDPYIILGPDDYYYLTGTQPNPDDPREKSDPYNTGLGVKSIVGEYVRLWRSRDLVEWEPLGEIFGLDDALQRNKRQRDTRLRVLWAPEVHWMGDRWALVHCPRGVSSLALTKGASLEGPWSHPMGDDLGPRHDPSLFQDDDGSVYLLWQNTLIAPLNKDLTAYTAEPTRIDPAGSRPGPDGEPISHIGHEGATLRKIGGKYVHFGTAWSTDRGRRGSYNLYYCVADKVTGPYGPRKFAGRFLGHGTPFVDREGRWWCTAFFNANVPPLSREGIETRDLSETAQTINEQGVTIVPLDVR
;
A
#
# COMPACT_ATOMS: atom_id res chain seq x y z
N ASN A 1 0.58 24.05 5.62
CA ASN A 1 1.88 24.07 6.32
C ASN A 1 1.88 25.19 7.34
N PRO A 2 2.62 25.06 8.46
CA PRO A 2 2.82 26.16 9.41
C PRO A 2 3.62 27.31 8.76
N ARG A 3 3.76 28.43 9.47
CA ARG A 3 4.60 29.57 9.03
C ARG A 3 5.89 29.56 9.82
N ASP A 4 7.01 29.61 9.11
CA ASP A 4 8.33 29.79 9.69
C ASP A 4 8.55 31.24 10.13
N ALA A 5 9.44 31.43 11.11
CA ALA A 5 9.97 32.74 11.42
C ALA A 5 10.86 33.25 10.27
N VAL A 6 10.87 34.56 10.05
CA VAL A 6 11.76 35.21 9.10
C VAL A 6 13.05 35.57 9.82
N TRP A 7 14.14 34.94 9.43
CA TRP A 7 15.48 35.18 9.96
C TRP A 7 16.37 35.78 8.87
N PRO A 8 17.24 36.76 9.19
CA PRO A 8 18.19 37.26 8.22
C PRO A 8 19.25 36.20 7.90
N ASP A 9 19.83 36.30 6.70
CA ASP A 9 20.72 35.27 6.13
C ASP A 9 21.94 34.98 7.01
N GLU A 10 22.51 36.02 7.64
CA GLU A 10 23.69 35.90 8.49
C GLU A 10 23.41 35.04 9.74
N GLN A 11 22.25 35.24 10.38
CA GLN A 11 21.86 34.45 11.56
C GLN A 11 21.52 33.01 11.18
N HIS A 12 20.92 32.80 10.01
CA HIS A 12 20.71 31.45 9.49
C HIS A 12 22.05 30.74 9.22
N ALA A 13 23.01 31.43 8.58
CA ALA A 13 24.35 30.89 8.33
C ALA A 13 25.08 30.53 9.63
N GLN A 14 24.97 31.38 10.66
CA GLN A 14 25.52 31.08 11.98
C GLN A 14 24.85 29.86 12.63
N PHE A 15 23.51 29.77 12.56
CA PHE A 15 22.76 28.60 13.05
C PHE A 15 23.22 27.31 12.37
N MET A 16 23.37 27.31 11.03
CA MET A 16 23.84 26.13 10.29
C MET A 16 25.28 25.75 10.64
N LEU A 17 26.16 26.73 10.87
CA LEU A 17 27.53 26.49 11.32
C LEU A 17 27.56 25.81 12.70
N GLU A 18 26.77 26.30 13.65
CA GLU A 18 26.69 25.75 15.01
C GLU A 18 26.02 24.37 15.01
N LEU A 19 24.94 24.19 14.25
CA LEU A 19 24.25 22.91 14.09
C LEU A 19 25.20 21.86 13.50
N GLY A 20 25.97 22.20 12.48
CA GLY A 20 26.95 21.28 11.91
C GLY A 20 28.06 20.91 12.88
N ARG A 21 28.61 21.87 13.61
CA ARG A 21 29.63 21.61 14.65
C ARG A 21 29.08 20.76 15.79
N MET A 22 27.82 20.94 16.16
CA MET A 22 27.16 20.10 17.16
C MET A 22 27.05 18.66 16.66
N ILE A 23 26.61 18.45 15.41
CA ILE A 23 26.54 17.11 14.82
C ILE A 23 27.94 16.49 14.72
N ASP A 24 28.94 17.22 14.23
CA ASP A 24 30.35 16.78 14.18
C ASP A 24 30.86 16.28 15.54
N ALA A 25 30.62 17.07 16.59
CA ALA A 25 31.09 16.73 17.93
C ALA A 25 30.38 15.48 18.51
N LEU A 26 29.17 15.20 18.04
CA LEU A 26 28.27 14.22 18.64
C LEU A 26 28.04 12.97 17.76
N GLU A 27 28.48 12.95 16.51
CA GLU A 27 28.21 11.89 15.53
C GLU A 27 28.67 10.48 15.99
N ASN A 28 29.70 10.40 16.83
CA ASN A 28 30.25 9.14 17.33
C ASN A 28 29.65 8.70 18.68
N HIS A 29 28.57 9.34 19.13
CA HIS A 29 27.88 8.97 20.37
C HIS A 29 26.67 8.07 20.07
N PRO A 30 26.71 6.78 20.42
CA PRO A 30 25.61 5.84 20.13
C PRO A 30 24.37 6.10 20.99
N SER A 31 24.49 6.84 22.09
CA SER A 31 23.37 7.24 22.93
C SER A 31 22.50 8.35 22.31
N ILE A 32 22.99 8.99 21.26
CA ILE A 32 22.22 9.98 20.49
C ILE A 32 21.63 9.25 19.29
N VAL A 33 20.30 9.18 19.26
CA VAL A 33 19.56 8.37 18.27
C VAL A 33 18.72 9.21 17.31
N LEU A 34 18.59 10.51 17.58
CA LEU A 34 17.70 11.41 16.86
C LEU A 34 18.18 12.86 16.99
N TRP A 35 18.02 13.63 15.90
CA TRP A 35 18.27 15.07 15.87
C TRP A 35 16.95 15.86 15.98
N VAL A 36 16.91 16.84 16.89
CA VAL A 36 15.79 17.79 17.05
C VAL A 36 16.29 19.22 16.82
N PRO A 37 16.32 19.72 15.57
CA PRO A 37 16.79 21.08 15.29
C PRO A 37 15.90 22.17 15.88
N PHE A 38 14.58 21.96 15.93
CA PHE A 38 13.63 22.93 16.49
C PHE A 38 12.66 22.30 17.48
N ASN A 39 12.41 23.01 18.58
CA ASN A 39 11.41 22.64 19.59
C ASN A 39 10.38 23.77 19.78
N GLU A 40 9.09 23.42 19.78
CA GLU A 40 7.96 24.31 20.07
C GLU A 40 7.92 25.65 19.30
N ARG A 41 8.41 25.67 18.04
CA ARG A 41 8.58 26.88 17.19
C ARG A 41 9.76 27.78 17.55
N TRP A 42 10.51 27.49 18.60
CA TRP A 42 11.56 28.37 19.08
C TRP A 42 12.66 28.50 18.02
N GLY A 43 12.79 29.71 17.48
CA GLY A 43 13.73 29.99 16.40
C GLY A 43 13.48 29.20 15.11
N GLN A 44 12.31 28.56 14.94
CA GLN A 44 12.02 27.73 13.79
C GLN A 44 11.96 28.57 12.51
N HIS A 45 12.94 28.36 11.61
CA HIS A 45 13.09 29.08 10.36
C HIS A 45 13.63 28.14 9.29
N ARG A 46 13.28 28.40 8.02
CA ARG A 46 13.75 27.60 6.86
C ARG A 46 13.68 26.10 7.12
N THR A 47 12.57 25.65 7.72
CA THR A 47 12.48 24.33 8.36
C THR A 47 12.78 23.19 7.38
N VAL A 48 12.30 23.31 6.14
CA VAL A 48 12.53 22.32 5.08
C VAL A 48 14.00 22.26 4.69
N GLU A 49 14.65 23.40 4.50
CA GLU A 49 16.08 23.50 4.16
C GLU A 49 16.94 22.91 5.26
N VAL A 50 16.70 23.29 6.53
CA VAL A 50 17.41 22.75 7.68
C VAL A 50 17.20 21.24 7.79
N GLY A 51 15.96 20.76 7.65
CA GLY A 51 15.64 19.34 7.78
C GLY A 51 16.28 18.47 6.70
N GLN A 52 16.27 18.94 5.44
CA GLN A 52 16.95 18.26 4.33
C GLN A 52 18.45 18.20 4.58
N TRP A 53 19.04 19.33 4.99
CA TRP A 53 20.47 19.39 5.29
C TRP A 53 20.87 18.44 6.41
N VAL A 54 20.11 18.36 7.52
CA VAL A 54 20.40 17.44 8.63
C VAL A 54 20.30 15.98 8.18
N ALA A 55 19.24 15.63 7.44
CA ALA A 55 19.05 14.27 6.94
C ALA A 55 20.16 13.82 5.97
N GLU A 56 20.65 14.73 5.12
CA GLU A 56 21.80 14.48 4.25
C GLU A 56 23.12 14.42 5.03
N ARG A 57 23.27 15.26 6.05
CA ARG A 57 24.50 15.39 6.84
C ARG A 57 24.78 14.21 7.75
N ASP A 58 23.74 13.63 8.35
CA ASP A 58 23.83 12.43 9.17
C ASP A 58 22.66 11.47 8.88
N PRO A 59 22.78 10.62 7.86
CA PRO A 59 21.75 9.63 7.51
C PRO A 59 21.69 8.45 8.49
N SER A 60 22.56 8.40 9.52
CA SER A 60 22.59 7.31 10.50
C SER A 60 21.57 7.49 11.64
N ARG A 61 20.97 8.68 11.76
CA ARG A 61 20.03 9.04 12.82
C ARG A 61 18.74 9.62 12.25
N LEU A 62 17.65 9.45 13.00
CA LEU A 62 16.36 10.01 12.63
C LEU A 62 16.33 11.52 12.84
N VAL A 63 15.44 12.20 12.13
CA VAL A 63 15.22 13.65 12.25
C VAL A 63 13.79 13.94 12.71
N ASN A 64 13.66 14.57 13.89
CA ASN A 64 12.44 15.24 14.33
C ASN A 64 12.65 16.74 14.11
N ILE A 65 12.35 17.22 12.91
CA ILE A 65 12.74 18.57 12.50
C ILE A 65 12.15 19.66 13.40
N ALA A 66 10.90 19.47 13.84
CA ALA A 66 10.13 20.48 14.56
C ALA A 66 9.21 19.80 15.58
N SER A 67 9.74 19.60 16.79
CA SER A 67 8.99 19.08 17.92
C SER A 67 7.92 20.08 18.38
N GLY A 68 6.75 19.61 18.82
CA GLY A 68 5.71 20.48 19.37
C GLY A 68 4.68 21.06 18.40
N GLY A 69 4.42 20.39 17.27
CA GLY A 69 3.18 20.61 16.50
C GLY A 69 3.27 21.45 15.22
N ASN A 70 4.47 21.89 14.81
CA ASN A 70 4.69 22.71 13.60
C ASN A 70 5.24 21.89 12.47
N PHE A 71 4.40 20.95 12.07
CA PHE A 71 4.76 19.91 11.15
C PHE A 71 5.04 20.48 9.76
N TRP A 72 6.31 20.49 9.39
CA TRP A 72 6.73 20.45 8.00
C TRP A 72 7.00 19.00 7.61
N PRO A 73 6.64 18.59 6.39
CA PRO A 73 6.88 17.23 5.91
C PRO A 73 8.36 17.09 5.49
N VAL A 74 9.26 17.05 6.47
CA VAL A 74 10.69 16.79 6.28
C VAL A 74 11.25 16.04 7.50
N GLY A 75 12.22 15.15 7.28
CA GLY A 75 12.71 14.22 8.30
C GLY A 75 11.81 13.00 8.45
N ASP A 76 11.82 12.39 9.63
CA ASP A 76 11.22 11.07 9.87
C ASP A 76 10.05 11.11 10.86
N VAL A 77 10.03 12.11 11.75
CA VAL A 77 9.13 12.16 12.90
C VAL A 77 8.18 13.35 12.83
N VAL A 78 6.90 13.09 13.10
CA VAL A 78 5.85 14.09 13.30
C VAL A 78 5.48 14.08 14.78
N ASP A 79 5.86 15.15 15.48
CA ASP A 79 5.81 15.24 16.92
C ASP A 79 4.84 16.30 17.46
N ALA A 80 3.81 15.86 18.16
CA ALA A 80 2.79 16.71 18.77
C ALA A 80 2.98 16.81 20.29
N HIS A 81 3.03 18.03 20.81
CA HIS A 81 2.91 18.28 22.25
C HIS A 81 1.45 18.55 22.60
N LYS A 82 0.94 17.93 23.68
CA LYS A 82 -0.39 18.22 24.20
C LYS A 82 -0.47 17.97 25.71
N TYR A 83 -0.82 19.03 26.42
CA TYR A 83 -0.98 19.01 27.85
C TYR A 83 -2.43 19.23 28.31
N PRO A 84 -2.82 18.68 29.48
CA PRO A 84 -2.05 17.72 30.26
C PRO A 84 -2.21 16.28 29.71
N HIS A 85 -3.31 15.98 29.03
CA HIS A 85 -3.55 14.65 28.47
C HIS A 85 -2.98 14.53 27.05
N PRO A 86 -2.44 13.35 26.67
CA PRO A 86 -1.83 13.18 25.36
C PRO A 86 -2.85 13.35 24.24
N GLY A 87 -2.37 13.76 23.07
CA GLY A 87 -3.22 13.83 21.89
C GLY A 87 -2.46 14.18 20.64
N PHE A 88 -2.99 13.71 19.52
CA PHE A 88 -2.36 13.86 18.23
C PHE A 88 -3.33 14.45 17.20
N PRO A 89 -2.92 15.43 16.36
CA PRO A 89 -3.81 16.12 15.43
C PRO A 89 -4.03 15.32 14.13
N PHE A 90 -4.65 14.15 14.21
CA PHE A 90 -4.87 13.24 13.07
C PHE A 90 -5.52 13.89 11.84
N ARG A 91 -6.39 14.90 12.04
CA ARG A 91 -7.01 15.64 10.93
C ARG A 91 -6.00 16.33 10.02
N GLN A 92 -4.83 16.75 10.53
CA GLN A 92 -3.79 17.35 9.69
C GLN A 92 -3.10 16.34 8.76
N GLY A 93 -3.30 15.04 8.98
CA GLY A 93 -2.79 13.96 8.15
C GLY A 93 -3.85 13.23 7.30
N SER A 94 -5.09 13.72 7.25
CA SER A 94 -6.22 13.00 6.62
C SER A 94 -6.11 12.86 5.10
N ASN A 95 -5.25 13.64 4.46
CA ASN A 95 -4.91 13.56 3.04
C ASN A 95 -3.61 12.78 2.78
N GLY A 96 -3.14 11.98 3.75
CA GLY A 96 -1.90 11.21 3.63
C GLY A 96 -0.62 12.00 3.94
N ARG A 97 -0.72 13.28 4.36
CA ARG A 97 0.43 14.15 4.67
C ARG A 97 1.46 13.55 5.63
N PHE A 98 1.02 12.69 6.56
CA PHE A 98 1.88 12.01 7.54
C PHE A 98 1.89 10.48 7.36
N ALA A 99 1.63 9.99 6.15
CA ALA A 99 1.55 8.54 5.89
C ALA A 99 2.90 7.85 6.11
N ASP A 100 3.99 8.50 5.72
CA ASP A 100 5.35 7.95 5.75
C ASP A 100 6.17 8.39 6.97
N TYR A 101 5.52 8.97 7.99
CA TYR A 101 6.19 9.51 9.18
C TYR A 101 5.88 8.70 10.43
N VAL A 102 6.86 8.63 11.33
CA VAL A 102 6.68 8.15 12.70
C VAL A 102 5.90 9.21 13.48
N LYS A 103 4.72 8.85 14.00
CA LYS A 103 3.85 9.78 14.74
C LYS A 103 4.09 9.62 16.22
N VAL A 104 4.47 10.68 16.90
CA VAL A 104 4.76 10.66 18.35
C VAL A 104 4.02 11.78 19.07
N VAL A 105 3.71 11.53 20.34
CA VAL A 105 3.33 12.57 21.29
C VAL A 105 4.58 12.92 22.10
N GLY A 106 5.40 13.83 21.60
CA GLY A 106 6.72 14.13 22.18
C GLY A 106 6.68 14.88 23.49
N GLU A 107 5.53 15.43 23.88
CA GLU A 107 5.30 15.88 25.25
C GLU A 107 3.81 15.75 25.63
N PHE A 108 3.56 15.15 26.80
CA PHE A 108 2.26 15.14 27.47
C PHE A 108 2.43 15.00 28.98
N GLY A 109 1.34 15.05 29.73
CA GLY A 109 1.33 14.85 31.16
C GLY A 109 1.51 16.17 31.90
N GLY A 110 2.56 16.25 32.71
CA GLY A 110 2.85 17.46 33.45
C GLY A 110 1.84 17.76 34.55
N HIS A 111 1.23 16.74 35.16
CA HIS A 111 0.38 16.89 36.34
C HIS A 111 1.21 17.33 37.55
N GLY A 112 0.92 18.51 38.10
CA GLY A 112 1.61 19.01 39.29
C GLY A 112 1.18 18.28 40.55
N PHE A 113 2.09 17.99 41.49
CA PHE A 113 1.71 17.52 42.83
C PHE A 113 2.70 18.05 43.88
N PRO A 114 2.25 18.91 44.81
CA PRO A 114 3.14 19.52 45.80
C PRO A 114 3.49 18.50 46.89
N VAL A 115 4.77 18.40 47.20
CA VAL A 115 5.27 17.60 48.32
C VAL A 115 5.88 18.57 49.33
N PRO A 116 5.29 18.72 50.53
CA PRO A 116 5.82 19.60 51.58
C PRO A 116 7.30 19.31 51.86
N ASP A 117 8.06 20.35 52.22
CA ASP A 117 9.50 20.31 52.52
C ASP A 117 10.43 19.91 51.34
N HIS A 118 9.85 19.63 50.17
CA HIS A 118 10.57 19.21 48.96
C HIS A 118 10.32 20.13 47.75
N LEU A 119 9.68 21.27 47.98
CA LEU A 119 9.50 22.33 46.99
C LEU A 119 10.77 23.19 46.90
N TRP A 120 11.05 23.75 45.72
CA TRP A 120 12.12 24.74 45.56
C TRP A 120 11.90 25.96 46.44
N ASP A 121 10.67 26.47 46.43
CA ASP A 121 10.23 27.62 47.19
C ASP A 121 8.73 27.45 47.49
N ALA A 122 8.39 27.26 48.76
CA ALA A 122 7.01 27.05 49.20
C ALA A 122 6.15 28.31 49.08
N ASP A 123 6.77 29.49 49.06
CA ASP A 123 6.09 30.79 49.01
C ASP A 123 5.89 31.29 47.57
N ARG A 124 6.45 30.58 46.59
CA ARG A 124 6.25 30.85 45.16
C ARG A 124 5.02 30.18 44.60
N ARG A 125 4.61 30.66 43.42
CA ARG A 125 3.55 30.02 42.63
C ARG A 125 4.02 28.66 42.12
N ASN A 126 3.57 27.61 42.81
CA ASN A 126 3.73 26.22 42.39
C ASN A 126 2.59 25.83 41.43
N TRP A 127 2.91 25.21 40.30
CA TRP A 127 1.92 24.89 39.27
C TRP A 127 2.26 23.60 38.50
N GLY A 128 1.26 23.08 37.79
CA GLY A 128 1.38 22.03 36.79
C GLY A 128 0.23 22.15 35.78
N TYR A 129 0.32 21.41 34.68
CA TYR A 129 -0.68 21.44 33.62
C TYR A 129 -2.01 20.84 34.12
N GLY A 130 -3.12 21.48 33.75
CA GLY A 130 -4.45 21.10 34.24
C GLY A 130 -4.74 21.50 35.70
N GLY A 131 -3.89 22.34 36.30
CA GLY A 131 -4.02 22.78 37.69
C GLY A 131 -3.59 21.70 38.70
N LEU A 132 -3.52 22.08 39.98
CA LEU A 132 -3.09 21.16 41.03
C LEU A 132 -4.24 20.20 41.45
N PRO A 133 -3.96 18.91 41.63
CA PRO A 133 -4.89 17.95 42.20
C PRO A 133 -5.11 18.26 43.69
N LYS A 134 -6.27 17.87 44.21
CA LYS A 134 -6.67 18.08 45.61
C LYS A 134 -5.87 17.21 46.58
N ASN A 135 -5.45 16.04 46.12
CA ASN A 135 -4.76 15.03 46.92
C ASN A 135 -3.96 14.07 46.02
N LYS A 136 -3.28 13.10 46.66
CA LYS A 136 -2.43 12.12 45.96
C LYS A 136 -3.26 11.16 45.10
N GLU A 137 -4.48 10.86 45.51
CA GLU A 137 -5.41 10.00 44.79
C GLU A 137 -5.81 10.62 43.45
N GLU A 138 -6.20 11.90 43.44
CA GLU A 138 -6.52 12.63 42.20
C GLU A 138 -5.29 12.79 41.30
N TYR A 139 -4.10 12.98 41.88
CA TYR A 139 -2.85 13.00 41.11
C TYR A 139 -2.64 11.67 40.36
N LEU A 140 -2.78 10.55 41.07
CA LEU A 140 -2.63 9.21 40.51
C LEU A 140 -3.72 8.89 39.47
N GLU A 141 -4.96 9.33 39.71
CA GLU A 141 -6.07 9.21 38.76
C GLU A 141 -5.75 9.94 37.45
N ARG A 142 -5.36 11.21 37.52
CA ARG A 142 -4.99 12.02 36.34
C ARG A 142 -3.83 11.42 35.55
N TYR A 143 -2.84 10.88 36.24
CA TYR A 143 -1.73 10.15 35.64
C TYR A 143 -2.24 8.92 34.88
N THR A 144 -3.04 8.09 35.54
CA THR A 144 -3.61 6.85 34.98
C THR A 144 -4.54 7.14 33.80
N THR A 145 -5.35 8.20 33.85
CA THR A 145 -6.17 8.66 32.72
C THR A 145 -5.31 9.02 31.52
N SER A 146 -4.22 9.74 31.73
CA SER A 146 -3.29 10.13 30.65
C SER A 146 -2.66 8.90 30.01
N LEU A 147 -2.30 7.90 30.82
CA LEU A 147 -1.77 6.64 30.35
C LEU A 147 -2.77 5.84 29.52
N GLY A 148 -4.04 5.77 29.96
CA GLY A 148 -5.12 5.15 29.19
C GLY A 148 -5.34 5.83 27.84
N MET A 149 -5.31 7.15 27.79
CA MET A 149 -5.41 7.90 26.53
C MET A 149 -4.19 7.69 25.62
N LEU A 150 -2.97 7.56 26.18
CA LEU A 150 -1.80 7.19 25.40
C LEU A 150 -1.95 5.80 24.79
N ASN A 151 -2.49 4.85 25.56
CA ASN A 151 -2.78 3.49 25.10
C ASN A 151 -3.79 3.49 23.93
N GLU A 152 -4.86 4.27 24.01
CA GLU A 152 -5.80 4.46 22.89
C GLU A 152 -5.15 5.07 21.65
N LEU A 153 -4.20 6.01 21.85
CA LEU A 153 -3.45 6.61 20.76
C LEU A 153 -2.48 5.61 20.12
N ARG A 154 -1.86 4.73 20.90
CA ARG A 154 -1.03 3.61 20.39
C ARG A 154 -1.84 2.76 19.42
N ASP A 155 -3.07 2.39 19.77
CA ASP A 155 -3.95 1.57 18.91
C ASP A 155 -4.34 2.28 17.61
N ARG A 156 -4.14 3.60 17.52
CA ARG A 156 -4.36 4.43 16.34
C ARG A 156 -3.08 4.74 15.55
N GLY A 157 -1.98 4.05 15.86
CA GLY A 157 -0.71 4.16 15.15
C GLY A 157 0.21 5.26 15.64
N ILE A 158 0.07 5.73 16.88
CA ILE A 158 1.10 6.52 17.56
C ILE A 158 2.21 5.60 18.05
N ALA A 159 3.45 5.91 17.68
CA ALA A 159 4.62 5.07 17.91
C ALA A 159 5.32 5.35 19.26
N GLY A 160 5.04 6.48 19.90
CA GLY A 160 5.65 6.84 21.17
C GLY A 160 4.95 8.00 21.87
N GLY A 161 5.15 8.06 23.19
CA GLY A 161 4.70 9.14 24.06
C GLY A 161 5.77 9.47 25.09
N VAL A 162 6.07 10.75 25.29
CA VAL A 162 7.06 11.23 26.26
C VAL A 162 6.34 12.04 27.34
N TYR A 163 6.48 11.59 28.59
CA TYR A 163 5.87 12.25 29.75
C TYR A 163 6.78 13.36 30.28
N THR A 164 6.26 14.58 30.34
CA THR A 164 6.90 15.72 31.03
C THR A 164 6.57 15.65 32.52
N GLN A 165 7.51 15.63 33.45
CA GLN A 165 8.98 15.58 33.32
C GLN A 165 9.57 14.71 34.44
N THR A 166 10.88 14.46 34.44
CA THR A 166 11.50 13.56 35.43
C THR A 166 11.51 14.17 36.84
N THR A 167 11.84 15.45 36.98
CA THR A 167 11.96 16.15 38.27
C THR A 167 11.22 17.49 38.23
N ASP A 168 10.79 17.99 39.38
CA ASP A 168 10.27 19.36 39.46
C ASP A 168 11.35 20.37 39.06
N VAL A 169 10.92 21.45 38.41
CA VAL A 169 11.79 22.55 37.96
C VAL A 169 11.26 23.84 38.55
N GLU A 170 11.91 24.29 39.63
CA GLU A 170 11.54 25.49 40.39
C GLU A 170 10.05 25.48 40.78
N GLY A 171 9.22 26.37 40.22
CA GLY A 171 7.78 26.43 40.48
C GLY A 171 6.92 25.48 39.63
N GLU A 172 7.50 24.81 38.65
CA GLU A 172 6.82 23.78 37.86
C GLU A 172 6.98 22.42 38.53
N ILE A 173 5.96 22.03 39.31
CA ILE A 173 6.02 20.90 40.25
C ILE A 173 5.38 19.63 39.70
N ASN A 174 5.57 19.39 38.41
CA ASN A 174 4.98 18.27 37.66
C ASN A 174 5.97 17.15 37.31
N GLY A 175 7.14 17.16 37.95
CA GLY A 175 8.08 16.06 37.90
C GLY A 175 7.52 14.79 38.52
N LEU A 176 7.97 13.64 38.03
CA LEU A 176 7.78 12.35 38.71
C LEU A 176 8.50 12.30 40.05
N MET A 177 9.56 13.11 40.21
CA MET A 177 10.31 13.29 41.44
C MET A 177 10.26 14.76 41.89
N THR A 178 10.45 14.98 43.19
CA THR A 178 10.57 16.32 43.78
C THR A 178 11.81 17.08 43.27
N TYR A 179 11.85 18.39 43.53
CA TYR A 179 12.93 19.28 43.08
C TYR A 179 14.32 18.79 43.52
N ASP A 180 14.42 18.36 44.78
CA ASP A 180 15.64 17.82 45.38
C ASP A 180 15.94 16.35 45.00
N ARG A 181 15.08 15.73 44.19
CA ARG A 181 15.15 14.33 43.75
C ARG A 181 15.10 13.31 44.89
N ARG A 182 14.63 13.69 46.08
CA ARG A 182 14.58 12.80 47.26
C ARG A 182 13.30 11.97 47.31
N VAL A 183 12.21 12.46 46.75
CA VAL A 183 10.90 11.80 46.81
C VAL A 183 10.39 11.53 45.40
N ALA A 184 10.14 10.25 45.09
CA ALA A 184 9.34 9.86 43.94
C ALA A 184 7.85 10.01 44.29
N LYS A 185 7.12 10.81 43.53
CA LYS A 185 5.69 11.11 43.80
C LYS A 185 4.81 9.88 43.55
N ILE A 186 5.21 9.06 42.58
CA ILE A 186 4.72 7.71 42.33
C ILE A 186 5.93 6.76 42.45
N PRO A 187 5.88 5.71 43.29
CA PRO A 187 6.96 4.73 43.38
C PRO A 187 7.28 4.09 42.03
N ALA A 188 8.57 3.81 41.78
CA ALA A 188 9.02 3.24 40.51
C ALA A 188 8.35 1.89 40.18
N GLU A 189 8.15 1.02 41.18
CA GLU A 189 7.44 -0.25 41.02
C GLU A 189 5.97 -0.04 40.58
N GLU A 190 5.30 0.98 41.12
CA GLU A 190 3.94 1.32 40.74
C GLU A 190 3.87 1.90 39.32
N LEU A 191 4.82 2.76 38.94
CA LEU A 191 4.97 3.24 37.56
C LEU A 191 5.18 2.08 36.58
N ALA A 192 6.05 1.12 36.91
CA ALA A 192 6.30 -0.05 36.09
C ALA A 192 5.01 -0.85 35.87
N ARG A 193 4.26 -1.13 36.95
CA ARG A 193 2.98 -1.84 36.90
C ARG A 193 1.94 -1.11 36.05
N LEU A 194 1.82 0.21 36.21
CA LEU A 194 0.88 1.02 35.43
C LEU A 194 1.21 0.94 33.93
N HIS A 195 2.50 1.01 33.58
CA HIS A 195 2.96 0.98 32.19
C HIS A 195 2.85 -0.39 31.50
N GLU A 196 2.56 -1.49 32.21
CA GLU A 196 2.46 -2.83 31.60
C GLU A 196 1.48 -2.86 30.41
N VAL A 197 0.37 -2.12 30.51
CA VAL A 197 -0.62 -1.98 29.41
C VAL A 197 -0.02 -1.39 28.14
N LEU A 198 1.07 -0.62 28.25
CA LEU A 198 1.78 -0.05 27.11
C LEU A 198 2.59 -1.10 26.32
N PHE A 199 2.97 -2.21 26.97
CA PHE A 199 3.88 -3.23 26.45
C PHE A 199 3.19 -4.57 26.16
N THR A 200 1.96 -4.79 26.62
CA THR A 200 1.14 -5.90 26.16
C THR A 200 0.87 -5.72 24.67
N GLU A 201 1.24 -6.70 23.84
CA GLU A 201 0.91 -6.69 22.42
C GLU A 201 -0.60 -6.54 22.24
N THR A 202 -1.06 -5.34 21.84
CA THR A 202 -2.38 -5.26 21.25
C THR A 202 -2.28 -6.08 19.97
N PRO A 203 -3.14 -7.11 19.75
CA PRO A 203 -3.29 -7.64 18.40
C PRO A 203 -3.50 -6.44 17.47
N PRO A 204 -2.85 -6.41 16.30
CA PRO A 204 -2.92 -5.25 15.41
C PRO A 204 -4.39 -4.84 15.32
N PRO A 205 -4.69 -3.52 15.45
CA PRO A 205 -6.06 -3.05 15.51
C PRO A 205 -6.84 -3.82 14.46
N GLN A 206 -7.94 -4.46 14.86
CA GLN A 206 -8.84 -5.07 13.88
C GLN A 206 -9.11 -3.96 12.88
N ILE A 207 -8.47 -4.04 11.72
CA ILE A 207 -8.76 -3.16 10.62
C ILE A 207 -10.18 -3.57 10.29
N GLU A 208 -11.14 -2.83 10.87
CA GLU A 208 -12.52 -2.80 10.43
C GLU A 208 -12.41 -2.81 8.91
N PRO A 209 -12.82 -3.91 8.24
CA PRO A 209 -12.65 -4.01 6.81
C PRO A 209 -13.30 -2.76 6.25
N ASN A 210 -12.54 -2.01 5.44
CA ASN A 210 -13.05 -0.81 4.79
C ASN A 210 -14.48 -1.13 4.33
N PRO A 211 -15.52 -0.35 4.72
CA PRO A 211 -16.91 -0.73 4.51
C PRO A 211 -17.22 -1.15 3.06
N SER A 212 -16.48 -0.59 2.10
CA SER A 212 -16.54 -0.95 0.67
C SER A 212 -16.11 -2.40 0.33
N PHE A 213 -15.57 -3.14 1.30
CA PHE A 213 -15.07 -4.52 1.19
C PHE A 213 -15.89 -5.50 2.05
N ARG A 214 -16.96 -5.04 2.71
CA ARG A 214 -17.85 -5.91 3.47
C ARG A 214 -18.66 -6.77 2.50
N ALA A 215 -18.32 -8.05 2.45
CA ALA A 215 -19.09 -9.03 1.71
C ALA A 215 -20.41 -9.34 2.45
N GLN A 216 -21.49 -9.52 1.69
CA GLN A 216 -22.76 -10.01 2.26
C GLN A 216 -22.63 -11.50 2.59
N PRO A 217 -23.16 -12.05 3.68
CA PRO A 217 -23.15 -13.51 3.88
C PRO A 217 -23.93 -14.25 2.77
N THR A 218 -23.49 -15.45 2.37
CA THR A 218 -24.22 -16.31 1.42
C THR A 218 -23.92 -17.79 1.65
N GLU A 219 -24.91 -18.64 1.39
CA GLU A 219 -24.79 -20.10 1.33
C GLU A 219 -24.54 -20.62 -0.10
N ARG A 220 -24.35 -19.70 -1.05
CA ARG A 220 -24.18 -20.03 -2.46
C ARG A 220 -22.88 -20.82 -2.68
N LYS A 221 -22.98 -21.86 -3.50
CA LYS A 221 -21.83 -22.57 -4.07
C LYS A 221 -21.52 -22.04 -5.48
N PRO A 222 -20.24 -21.89 -5.88
CA PRO A 222 -19.87 -21.50 -7.23
C PRO A 222 -20.44 -22.44 -8.30
N ALA A 223 -20.73 -21.91 -9.49
CA ALA A 223 -21.21 -22.73 -10.59
C ALA A 223 -20.12 -23.69 -11.08
N SER A 224 -20.53 -24.87 -11.56
CA SER A 224 -19.64 -25.78 -12.28
C SER A 224 -19.31 -25.25 -13.66
N VAL A 225 -18.10 -25.53 -14.14
CA VAL A 225 -17.71 -25.27 -15.53
C VAL A 225 -18.68 -26.01 -16.48
N PRO A 226 -19.15 -25.39 -17.58
CA PRO A 226 -19.97 -26.06 -18.58
C PRO A 226 -19.27 -27.29 -19.17
N GLN A 227 -20.05 -28.19 -19.77
CA GLN A 227 -19.48 -29.37 -20.42
C GLN A 227 -18.48 -28.97 -21.52
N PRO A 228 -17.37 -29.72 -21.71
CA PRO A 228 -16.32 -29.39 -22.68
C PRO A 228 -16.84 -29.09 -24.09
N ALA A 229 -17.85 -29.85 -24.56
CA ALA A 229 -18.47 -29.63 -25.86
C ALA A 229 -19.11 -28.24 -26.02
N ALA A 230 -19.74 -27.71 -24.96
CA ALA A 230 -20.36 -26.38 -24.99
C ALA A 230 -19.32 -25.26 -25.03
N ILE A 231 -18.18 -25.45 -24.36
CA ILE A 231 -17.06 -24.52 -24.41
C ILE A 231 -16.43 -24.53 -25.80
N ARG A 232 -16.17 -25.72 -26.38
CA ARG A 232 -15.64 -25.86 -27.75
C ARG A 232 -16.55 -25.20 -28.80
N GLU A 233 -17.86 -25.37 -28.67
CA GLU A 233 -18.83 -24.69 -29.54
C GLU A 233 -18.76 -23.17 -29.38
N GLY A 234 -18.73 -22.66 -28.14
CA GLY A 234 -18.61 -21.24 -27.88
C GLY A 234 -17.30 -20.64 -28.38
N LEU A 235 -16.18 -21.36 -28.23
CA LEU A 235 -14.90 -20.99 -28.79
C LEU A 235 -15.01 -20.88 -30.31
N LYS A 236 -15.58 -21.89 -30.98
CA LYS A 236 -15.78 -21.90 -32.43
C LYS A 236 -16.65 -20.73 -32.90
N ASN A 237 -17.77 -20.46 -32.23
CA ASN A 237 -18.72 -19.43 -32.64
C ASN A 237 -18.24 -18.01 -32.31
N HIS A 238 -17.43 -17.85 -31.26
CA HIS A 238 -16.91 -16.55 -30.81
C HIS A 238 -18.00 -15.49 -30.57
N ASP A 239 -19.16 -15.94 -30.06
CA ASP A 239 -20.40 -15.14 -29.98
C ASP A 239 -20.82 -14.82 -28.54
N ARG A 240 -20.15 -15.40 -27.54
CA ARG A 240 -20.52 -15.30 -26.12
C ARG A 240 -19.33 -15.47 -25.18
N ALA A 241 -19.49 -14.94 -23.97
CA ALA A 241 -18.56 -15.20 -22.88
C ALA A 241 -18.59 -16.68 -22.45
N LEU A 242 -17.43 -17.25 -22.14
CA LEU A 242 -17.25 -18.65 -21.79
C LEU A 242 -16.62 -18.76 -20.41
N TYR A 243 -17.32 -19.39 -19.47
CA TYR A 243 -16.75 -19.77 -18.18
C TYR A 243 -15.92 -21.05 -18.37
N ILE A 244 -14.60 -20.90 -18.38
CA ILE A 244 -13.68 -21.96 -18.84
C ILE A 244 -12.99 -22.69 -17.69
N LYS A 245 -12.97 -22.10 -16.50
CA LYS A 245 -12.30 -22.69 -15.34
C LYS A 245 -12.92 -22.21 -14.03
N ALA A 246 -13.26 -23.15 -13.16
CA ALA A 246 -13.66 -22.86 -11.79
C ALA A 246 -12.45 -22.74 -10.85
N GLY A 247 -12.68 -22.08 -9.72
CA GLY A 247 -11.72 -21.96 -8.62
C GLY A 247 -11.52 -20.52 -8.18
N TRP A 248 -10.80 -20.32 -7.08
CA TRP A 248 -10.50 -18.99 -6.58
C TRP A 248 -9.34 -18.40 -7.39
N ILE A 249 -9.64 -17.62 -8.42
CA ILE A 249 -8.65 -16.92 -9.27
C ILE A 249 -9.10 -15.47 -9.45
N ARG A 250 -8.19 -14.51 -9.24
CA ARG A 250 -8.35 -13.11 -9.65
C ARG A 250 -7.22 -12.71 -10.56
N ASP A 251 -7.41 -11.58 -11.24
CA ASP A 251 -6.41 -10.97 -12.12
C ASP A 251 -5.85 -12.01 -13.12
N PRO A 252 -6.74 -12.77 -13.82
CA PRO A 252 -6.32 -13.87 -14.66
C PRO A 252 -5.54 -13.38 -15.88
N TYR A 253 -4.39 -14.00 -16.12
CA TYR A 253 -3.54 -13.73 -17.27
C TYR A 253 -3.39 -15.00 -18.11
N ILE A 254 -3.72 -14.92 -19.40
CA ILE A 254 -3.57 -16.01 -20.35
C ILE A 254 -2.58 -15.62 -21.46
N ILE A 255 -1.64 -16.51 -21.75
CA ILE A 255 -0.70 -16.39 -22.88
C ILE A 255 -0.52 -17.74 -23.58
N LEU A 256 -0.35 -17.72 -24.90
CA LEU A 256 0.09 -18.90 -25.66
C LEU A 256 1.62 -19.02 -25.55
N GLY A 257 2.10 -20.13 -25.01
CA GLY A 257 3.52 -20.44 -24.87
C GLY A 257 4.15 -21.09 -26.11
N PRO A 258 5.47 -21.37 -26.06
CA PRO A 258 6.23 -21.90 -27.19
C PRO A 258 5.97 -23.39 -27.49
N ASP A 259 5.33 -24.10 -26.57
CA ASP A 259 5.14 -25.56 -26.58
C ASP A 259 3.68 -25.97 -26.87
N ASP A 260 2.94 -25.09 -27.54
CA ASP A 260 1.57 -25.35 -27.97
C ASP A 260 0.59 -25.47 -26.79
N TYR A 261 0.83 -24.71 -25.72
CA TYR A 261 -0.04 -24.60 -24.56
C TYR A 261 -0.38 -23.14 -24.25
N TYR A 262 -1.63 -22.89 -23.90
CA TYR A 262 -2.02 -21.70 -23.16
C TYR A 262 -1.64 -21.87 -21.69
N TYR A 263 -1.05 -20.84 -21.11
CA TYR A 263 -0.69 -20.77 -19.69
C TYR A 263 -1.60 -19.77 -19.00
N LEU A 264 -2.11 -20.14 -17.83
CA LEU A 264 -2.98 -19.32 -17.00
C LEU A 264 -2.35 -19.10 -15.63
N THR A 265 -2.12 -17.83 -15.31
CA THR A 265 -1.78 -17.35 -13.97
C THR A 265 -2.87 -16.47 -13.40
N GLY A 266 -2.81 -16.20 -12.11
CA GLY A 266 -3.67 -15.24 -11.42
C GLY A 266 -3.45 -15.28 -9.92
N THR A 267 -3.94 -14.26 -9.23
CA THR A 267 -3.95 -14.17 -7.77
C THR A 267 -4.81 -15.31 -7.21
N GLN A 268 -4.22 -16.13 -6.34
CA GLN A 268 -4.82 -17.37 -5.84
C GLN A 268 -4.57 -17.55 -4.34
N PRO A 269 -5.34 -18.39 -3.64
CA PRO A 269 -5.03 -18.83 -2.28
C PRO A 269 -3.79 -19.73 -2.26
N ASN A 270 -3.25 -19.93 -1.06
CA ASN A 270 -2.29 -21.00 -0.84
C ASN A 270 -2.90 -22.37 -1.21
N PRO A 271 -2.09 -23.30 -1.71
CA PRO A 271 -2.51 -24.69 -1.92
C PRO A 271 -3.18 -25.26 -0.68
N ASP A 272 -4.25 -26.02 -0.90
CA ASP A 272 -5.03 -26.70 0.15
C ASP A 272 -5.61 -25.80 1.25
N ASP A 273 -5.67 -24.47 1.04
CA ASP A 273 -6.30 -23.56 2.00
C ASP A 273 -7.78 -23.96 2.17
N PRO A 274 -8.20 -24.38 3.37
CA PRO A 274 -9.56 -24.88 3.58
C PRO A 274 -10.62 -23.82 3.31
N ARG A 275 -10.25 -22.53 3.40
CA ARG A 275 -11.14 -21.41 3.13
C ARG A 275 -11.50 -21.30 1.64
N GLU A 276 -10.73 -21.89 0.72
CA GLU A 276 -11.01 -21.84 -0.72
C GLU A 276 -12.38 -22.47 -1.03
N LYS A 277 -12.80 -23.45 -0.23
CA LYS A 277 -14.10 -24.13 -0.35
C LYS A 277 -15.27 -23.32 0.22
N SER A 278 -14.99 -22.36 1.11
CA SER A 278 -16.01 -21.65 1.88
C SER A 278 -16.06 -20.14 1.63
N ASP A 279 -15.08 -19.54 0.96
CA ASP A 279 -15.07 -18.12 0.59
C ASP A 279 -15.67 -17.92 -0.81
N PRO A 280 -16.91 -17.41 -0.92
CA PRO A 280 -17.60 -17.30 -2.20
C PRO A 280 -17.34 -15.97 -2.91
N TYR A 281 -16.58 -15.03 -2.30
CA TYR A 281 -16.52 -13.65 -2.77
C TYR A 281 -15.22 -13.22 -3.40
N ASN A 282 -14.16 -14.00 -3.20
CA ASN A 282 -12.91 -13.74 -3.90
C ASN A 282 -12.48 -12.26 -3.76
N THR A 283 -12.65 -11.66 -2.57
CA THR A 283 -12.50 -10.19 -2.40
C THR A 283 -11.04 -9.75 -2.47
N GLY A 284 -10.11 -10.68 -2.20
CA GLY A 284 -8.68 -10.58 -2.46
C GLY A 284 -7.92 -9.52 -1.64
N LEU A 285 -8.59 -8.77 -0.77
CA LEU A 285 -8.04 -7.57 -0.14
C LEU A 285 -8.36 -7.52 1.36
N GLY A 286 -7.41 -7.02 2.15
CA GLY A 286 -7.51 -6.87 3.61
C GLY A 286 -6.80 -7.97 4.43
N VAL A 287 -6.68 -7.76 5.74
CA VAL A 287 -5.93 -8.64 6.67
C VAL A 287 -6.53 -10.03 6.86
N LYS A 288 -7.79 -10.24 6.43
CA LYS A 288 -8.45 -11.56 6.43
C LYS A 288 -8.51 -12.19 5.03
N SER A 289 -7.84 -11.59 4.05
CA SER A 289 -7.81 -12.12 2.69
C SER A 289 -7.27 -13.55 2.68
N ILE A 290 -7.83 -14.39 1.82
CA ILE A 290 -7.36 -15.76 1.59
C ILE A 290 -6.21 -15.82 0.58
N VAL A 291 -5.85 -14.69 -0.05
CA VAL A 291 -4.73 -14.64 -1.01
C VAL A 291 -3.48 -15.26 -0.40
N GLY A 292 -2.88 -16.15 -1.18
CA GLY A 292 -1.65 -16.84 -0.84
C GLY A 292 -0.40 -16.12 -1.32
N GLU A 293 0.72 -16.78 -1.10
CA GLU A 293 2.07 -16.31 -1.43
C GLU A 293 2.69 -17.01 -2.64
N TYR A 294 1.95 -17.92 -3.27
CA TYR A 294 2.41 -18.75 -4.38
C TYR A 294 1.69 -18.42 -5.69
N VAL A 295 2.45 -18.44 -6.79
CA VAL A 295 1.90 -18.50 -8.15
C VAL A 295 1.61 -19.95 -8.49
N ARG A 296 0.33 -20.28 -8.55
CA ARG A 296 -0.16 -21.58 -9.04
C ARG A 296 -0.44 -21.48 -10.53
N LEU A 297 0.14 -22.38 -11.32
CA LEU A 297 0.05 -22.34 -12.77
C LEU A 297 -0.87 -23.43 -13.32
N TRP A 298 -1.61 -23.09 -14.37
CA TRP A 298 -2.39 -24.04 -15.16
C TRP A 298 -1.99 -23.93 -16.62
N ARG A 299 -2.08 -25.03 -17.37
CA ARG A 299 -1.96 -24.98 -18.81
C ARG A 299 -3.10 -25.73 -19.52
N SER A 300 -3.34 -25.39 -20.78
CA SER A 300 -4.37 -26.00 -21.62
C SER A 300 -3.96 -25.97 -23.08
N ARG A 301 -4.24 -27.01 -23.86
CA ARG A 301 -4.01 -26.96 -25.32
C ARG A 301 -5.12 -26.22 -26.07
N ASP A 302 -6.32 -26.16 -25.48
CA ASP A 302 -7.55 -25.83 -26.17
C ASP A 302 -8.48 -24.86 -25.42
N LEU A 303 -8.03 -24.29 -24.29
CA LEU A 303 -8.80 -23.43 -23.39
C LEU A 303 -10.00 -24.10 -22.72
N VAL A 304 -10.15 -25.42 -22.87
CA VAL A 304 -11.29 -26.19 -22.34
C VAL A 304 -10.83 -27.03 -21.15
N GLU A 305 -9.84 -27.88 -21.37
CA GLU A 305 -9.29 -28.76 -20.32
C GLU A 305 -8.02 -28.14 -19.76
N TRP A 306 -7.98 -27.96 -18.43
CA TRP A 306 -6.88 -27.28 -17.74
C TRP A 306 -6.15 -28.25 -16.81
N GLU A 307 -4.87 -28.46 -17.06
CA GLU A 307 -3.99 -29.26 -16.20
C GLU A 307 -3.24 -28.33 -15.22
N PRO A 308 -3.17 -28.68 -13.92
CA PRO A 308 -2.36 -27.93 -12.96
C PRO A 308 -0.88 -28.29 -13.13
N LEU A 309 -0.02 -27.28 -13.04
CA LEU A 309 1.43 -27.45 -12.93
C LEU A 309 1.95 -27.25 -11.51
N GLY A 310 1.06 -26.95 -10.56
CA GLY A 310 1.41 -26.73 -9.16
C GLY A 310 1.94 -25.33 -8.89
N GLU A 311 2.72 -25.21 -7.83
CA GLU A 311 3.39 -23.98 -7.39
C GLU A 311 4.70 -23.82 -8.15
N ILE A 312 4.77 -22.82 -9.02
CA ILE A 312 5.98 -22.56 -9.82
C ILE A 312 6.90 -21.53 -9.16
N PHE A 313 6.34 -20.66 -8.32
CA PHE A 313 7.03 -19.51 -7.73
C PHE A 313 6.36 -19.13 -6.40
N GLY A 314 7.15 -18.87 -5.37
CA GLY A 314 6.69 -18.34 -4.09
C GLY A 314 7.36 -17.02 -3.70
N LEU A 315 6.88 -16.37 -2.64
CA LEU A 315 7.51 -15.15 -2.13
C LEU A 315 8.96 -15.34 -1.67
N ASP A 316 9.39 -16.56 -1.34
CA ASP A 316 10.80 -16.84 -1.05
C ASP A 316 11.68 -16.89 -2.30
N ASP A 317 11.09 -17.18 -3.47
CA ASP A 317 11.76 -17.05 -4.77
C ASP A 317 11.85 -15.59 -5.23
N ALA A 318 11.02 -14.70 -4.68
CA ALA A 318 11.01 -13.28 -5.03
C ALA A 318 12.24 -12.53 -4.51
N LEU A 319 12.51 -11.38 -5.11
CA LEU A 319 13.62 -10.53 -4.69
C LEU A 319 13.41 -9.97 -3.27
N GLN A 320 14.28 -10.39 -2.36
CA GLN A 320 14.23 -10.04 -0.93
C GLN A 320 14.89 -8.68 -0.65
N ARG A 321 14.11 -7.60 -0.68
CA ARG A 321 14.52 -6.21 -0.45
C ARG A 321 14.35 -5.71 0.99
N ASN A 322 13.36 -6.19 1.75
CA ASN A 322 13.03 -5.60 3.05
C ASN A 322 12.46 -6.58 4.09
N LYS A 323 12.47 -6.16 5.37
CA LYS A 323 11.91 -6.96 6.48
C LYS A 323 10.40 -7.22 6.36
N ARG A 324 9.64 -6.38 5.63
CA ARG A 324 8.19 -6.58 5.40
C ARG A 324 7.89 -7.82 4.56
N GLN A 325 8.76 -8.18 3.62
CA GLN A 325 8.66 -9.45 2.86
C GLN A 325 8.85 -10.68 3.75
N ARG A 326 9.49 -10.50 4.91
CA ARG A 326 9.69 -11.54 5.93
C ARG A 326 8.59 -11.51 7.01
N ASP A 327 7.66 -10.55 6.98
CA ASP A 327 6.52 -10.52 7.90
C ASP A 327 5.49 -11.56 7.46
N THR A 328 5.44 -12.67 8.19
CA THR A 328 4.56 -13.81 7.92
C THR A 328 3.07 -13.45 7.87
N ARG A 329 2.67 -12.28 8.39
CA ARG A 329 1.27 -11.82 8.40
C ARG A 329 0.84 -11.14 7.09
N LEU A 330 1.77 -10.79 6.20
CA LEU A 330 1.52 -10.02 4.96
C LEU A 330 2.11 -10.67 3.71
N ARG A 331 2.41 -11.98 3.77
CA ARG A 331 2.94 -12.77 2.66
C ARG A 331 1.83 -13.05 1.64
N VAL A 332 1.66 -12.13 0.70
CA VAL A 332 0.68 -12.21 -0.39
C VAL A 332 1.30 -11.90 -1.74
N LEU A 333 0.79 -12.56 -2.79
CA LEU A 333 1.20 -12.36 -4.17
C LEU A 333 -0.02 -12.04 -5.04
N TRP A 334 0.03 -10.90 -5.73
CA TRP A 334 -1.05 -10.38 -6.57
C TRP A 334 -0.62 -10.24 -8.03
N ALA A 335 -1.61 -10.38 -8.91
CA ALA A 335 -1.53 -10.16 -10.36
C ALA A 335 -0.26 -10.75 -11.02
N PRO A 336 0.03 -12.05 -10.85
CA PRO A 336 1.16 -12.67 -11.53
C PRO A 336 0.89 -12.79 -13.03
N GLU A 337 1.86 -12.40 -13.85
CA GLU A 337 1.89 -12.66 -15.29
C GLU A 337 3.17 -13.41 -15.66
N VAL A 338 3.05 -14.38 -16.57
CA VAL A 338 4.20 -15.07 -17.19
C VAL A 338 4.29 -14.71 -18.67
N HIS A 339 5.48 -14.39 -19.13
CA HIS A 339 5.75 -13.91 -20.48
C HIS A 339 6.84 -14.75 -21.11
N TRP A 340 6.61 -15.26 -22.32
CA TRP A 340 7.64 -15.96 -23.07
C TRP A 340 8.54 -14.93 -23.78
N MET A 341 9.84 -14.94 -23.49
CA MET A 341 10.81 -13.97 -24.02
C MET A 341 11.58 -14.48 -25.24
N GLY A 342 11.25 -15.67 -25.75
CA GLY A 342 11.88 -16.30 -26.92
C GLY A 342 12.81 -17.47 -26.57
N ASP A 343 13.55 -17.39 -25.47
CA ASP A 343 14.47 -18.42 -24.96
C ASP A 343 14.13 -18.89 -23.54
N ARG A 344 13.44 -18.04 -22.77
CA ARG A 344 13.07 -18.25 -21.37
C ARG A 344 11.77 -17.53 -21.02
N TRP A 345 11.23 -17.88 -19.86
CA TRP A 345 10.09 -17.19 -19.27
C TRP A 345 10.51 -16.06 -18.34
N ALA A 346 9.76 -14.96 -18.37
CA ALA A 346 9.75 -13.90 -17.38
C ALA A 346 8.45 -13.95 -16.56
N LEU A 347 8.56 -13.78 -15.25
CA LEU A 347 7.44 -13.68 -14.32
C LEU A 347 7.48 -12.31 -13.65
N VAL A 348 6.35 -11.60 -13.67
CA VAL A 348 6.15 -10.35 -12.95
C VAL A 348 4.95 -10.48 -12.02
N HIS A 349 5.01 -9.83 -10.86
CA HIS A 349 3.93 -9.83 -9.88
C HIS A 349 4.00 -8.61 -8.94
N CYS A 350 2.97 -8.39 -8.13
CA CYS A 350 2.94 -7.39 -7.06
C CYS A 350 2.47 -8.04 -5.73
N PRO A 351 2.24 -7.32 -4.61
CA PRO A 351 2.20 -5.86 -4.39
C PRO A 351 3.53 -5.09 -4.60
N ARG A 352 3.46 -3.74 -4.63
CA ARG A 352 4.62 -2.82 -4.78
C ARG A 352 5.84 -3.19 -3.96
N GLY A 353 5.66 -3.57 -2.70
CA GLY A 353 6.77 -3.86 -1.78
C GLY A 353 7.49 -5.19 -2.04
N VAL A 354 6.89 -6.07 -2.83
CA VAL A 354 7.39 -7.43 -3.10
C VAL A 354 7.53 -7.73 -4.60
N SER A 355 7.22 -6.76 -5.47
CA SER A 355 7.26 -6.94 -6.91
C SER A 355 8.66 -7.30 -7.40
N SER A 356 8.73 -8.32 -8.23
CA SER A 356 9.97 -8.78 -8.87
C SER A 356 9.77 -9.00 -10.38
N LEU A 357 10.89 -9.03 -11.10
CA LEU A 357 11.00 -9.51 -12.47
C LEU A 357 11.90 -10.74 -12.40
N ALA A 358 11.30 -11.91 -12.37
CA ALA A 358 11.98 -13.18 -12.19
C ALA A 358 12.11 -13.89 -13.53
N LEU A 359 13.30 -14.40 -13.86
CA LEU A 359 13.56 -15.12 -15.10
C LEU A 359 13.92 -16.57 -14.81
N THR A 360 13.34 -17.47 -15.60
CA THR A 360 13.75 -18.88 -15.68
C THR A 360 15.08 -19.01 -16.43
N LYS A 361 15.76 -20.15 -16.25
CA LYS A 361 17.02 -20.45 -16.95
C LYS A 361 16.82 -20.79 -18.44
N GLY A 362 15.61 -21.20 -18.83
CA GLY A 362 15.31 -21.64 -20.19
C GLY A 362 13.82 -21.90 -20.41
N ALA A 363 13.48 -22.87 -21.26
CA ALA A 363 12.10 -23.10 -21.70
C ALA A 363 11.16 -23.68 -20.61
N SER A 364 11.72 -24.32 -19.58
CA SER A 364 10.93 -24.83 -18.45
C SER A 364 10.50 -23.67 -17.56
N LEU A 365 9.19 -23.59 -17.28
CA LEU A 365 8.60 -22.58 -16.40
C LEU A 365 8.74 -22.98 -14.92
N GLU A 366 9.98 -23.10 -14.46
CA GLU A 366 10.36 -23.53 -13.12
C GLU A 366 11.65 -22.83 -12.65
N GLY A 367 11.90 -22.86 -11.33
CA GLY A 367 13.13 -22.36 -10.74
C GLY A 367 14.37 -23.21 -11.09
N PRO A 368 15.58 -22.75 -10.75
CA PRO A 368 15.87 -21.55 -9.97
C PRO A 368 15.63 -20.26 -10.77
N TRP A 369 15.16 -19.24 -10.06
CA TRP A 369 14.82 -17.94 -10.60
C TRP A 369 15.99 -16.95 -10.49
N SER A 370 16.19 -16.16 -11.54
CA SER A 370 17.13 -15.03 -11.52
C SER A 370 16.38 -13.70 -11.51
N HIS A 371 16.96 -12.68 -10.87
CA HIS A 371 16.36 -11.35 -10.74
C HIS A 371 17.29 -10.31 -11.37
N PRO A 372 17.33 -10.21 -12.70
CA PRO A 372 18.36 -9.45 -13.45
C PRO A 372 18.39 -7.95 -13.13
N MET A 373 17.24 -7.36 -12.81
CA MET A 373 17.15 -5.95 -12.42
C MET A 373 17.52 -5.73 -10.95
N GLY A 374 17.54 -6.77 -10.11
CA GLY A 374 17.72 -6.62 -8.66
C GLY A 374 16.87 -5.48 -8.07
N ASP A 375 17.50 -4.65 -7.26
CA ASP A 375 16.86 -3.49 -6.64
C ASP A 375 16.47 -2.39 -7.64
N ASP A 376 17.11 -2.32 -8.81
CA ASP A 376 16.85 -1.30 -9.84
C ASP A 376 15.45 -1.40 -10.44
N LEU A 377 14.80 -2.57 -10.39
CA LEU A 377 13.39 -2.69 -10.77
C LEU A 377 12.49 -1.83 -9.87
N GLY A 378 12.85 -1.62 -8.61
CA GLY A 378 12.07 -0.84 -7.65
C GLY A 378 10.65 -1.40 -7.37
N PRO A 379 9.82 -0.64 -6.63
CA PRO A 379 8.48 -1.06 -6.26
C PRO A 379 7.46 -0.84 -7.40
N ARG A 380 6.76 -1.89 -7.83
CA ARG A 380 5.84 -1.87 -8.96
C ARG A 380 4.48 -2.46 -8.58
N HIS A 381 3.41 -1.70 -8.81
CA HIS A 381 2.03 -2.18 -8.63
C HIS A 381 1.53 -2.67 -9.97
N ASP A 382 0.96 -3.87 -10.02
CA ASP A 382 0.49 -4.56 -11.24
C ASP A 382 1.45 -4.37 -12.42
N PRO A 383 2.70 -4.86 -12.30
CA PRO A 383 3.61 -4.85 -13.42
C PRO A 383 3.10 -5.75 -14.54
N SER A 384 3.23 -5.30 -15.79
CA SER A 384 2.95 -6.10 -16.99
C SER A 384 4.05 -5.87 -18.02
N LEU A 385 4.45 -6.91 -18.75
CA LEU A 385 5.43 -6.81 -19.82
C LEU A 385 4.73 -6.68 -21.18
N PHE A 386 5.32 -5.86 -22.05
CA PHE A 386 4.96 -5.77 -23.45
C PHE A 386 6.21 -5.92 -24.31
N GLN A 387 6.18 -6.89 -25.22
CA GLN A 387 7.20 -7.07 -26.24
C GLN A 387 6.64 -6.58 -27.57
N ASP A 388 7.37 -5.67 -28.23
CA ASP A 388 7.02 -5.12 -29.52
C ASP A 388 7.55 -6.00 -30.66
N ASP A 389 7.08 -5.74 -31.89
CA ASP A 389 7.43 -6.53 -33.09
C ASP A 389 8.93 -6.48 -33.42
N ASP A 390 9.63 -5.42 -32.99
CA ASP A 390 11.08 -5.25 -33.18
C ASP A 390 11.92 -5.94 -32.08
N GLY A 391 11.27 -6.61 -31.13
CA GLY A 391 11.90 -7.27 -29.99
C GLY A 391 12.18 -6.36 -28.79
N SER A 392 11.85 -5.07 -28.86
CA SER A 392 11.93 -4.17 -27.70
C SER A 392 10.96 -4.60 -26.61
N VAL A 393 11.42 -4.55 -25.36
CA VAL A 393 10.61 -4.95 -24.20
C VAL A 393 10.34 -3.72 -23.34
N TYR A 394 9.10 -3.58 -22.90
CA TYR A 394 8.64 -2.51 -22.03
C TYR A 394 8.02 -3.10 -20.78
N LEU A 395 8.31 -2.49 -19.64
CA LEU A 395 7.59 -2.75 -18.39
C LEU A 395 6.55 -1.66 -18.20
N LEU A 396 5.31 -2.08 -17.92
CA LEU A 396 4.21 -1.23 -17.48
C LEU A 396 3.98 -1.42 -15.98
N TRP A 397 3.54 -0.39 -15.27
CA TRP A 397 3.12 -0.49 -13.86
C TRP A 397 2.24 0.69 -13.44
N GLN A 398 1.61 0.58 -12.26
CA GLN A 398 0.80 1.64 -11.67
C GLN A 398 -0.28 2.18 -12.62
N ASN A 399 -0.81 1.29 -13.45
CA ASN A 399 -1.81 1.55 -14.46
C ASN A 399 -1.38 2.43 -15.64
N THR A 400 -0.43 3.37 -15.52
CA THR A 400 -0.11 4.30 -16.64
C THR A 400 1.37 4.59 -16.84
N LEU A 401 2.27 4.01 -16.06
CA LEU A 401 3.72 4.17 -16.29
C LEU A 401 4.23 3.08 -17.21
N ILE A 402 5.14 3.46 -18.12
CA ILE A 402 5.86 2.55 -19.00
C ILE A 402 7.33 2.97 -19.10
N ALA A 403 8.24 2.01 -19.14
CA ALA A 403 9.64 2.26 -19.46
C ALA A 403 10.23 1.10 -20.30
N PRO A 404 11.09 1.40 -21.29
CA PRO A 404 11.81 0.38 -22.03
C PRO A 404 12.88 -0.28 -21.17
N LEU A 405 13.05 -1.59 -21.37
CA LEU A 405 14.12 -2.40 -20.79
C LEU A 405 15.18 -2.68 -21.86
N ASN A 406 16.42 -2.89 -21.44
CA ASN A 406 17.45 -3.42 -22.33
C ASN A 406 17.15 -4.90 -22.67
N LYS A 407 17.81 -5.42 -23.72
CA LYS A 407 17.57 -6.78 -24.23
C LYS A 407 17.73 -7.87 -23.17
N ASP A 408 18.66 -7.69 -22.24
CA ASP A 408 18.97 -8.66 -21.18
C ASP A 408 18.07 -8.51 -19.95
N LEU A 409 17.18 -7.51 -19.94
CA LEU A 409 16.25 -7.19 -18.84
C LEU A 409 16.96 -6.84 -17.53
N THR A 410 18.13 -6.21 -17.59
CA THR A 410 18.94 -5.82 -16.42
C THR A 410 18.86 -4.33 -16.10
N ALA A 411 18.35 -3.48 -17.01
CA ALA A 411 18.21 -2.04 -16.77
C ALA A 411 17.08 -1.42 -17.59
N TYR A 412 16.54 -0.31 -17.07
CA TYR A 412 15.75 0.63 -17.87
C TYR A 412 16.67 1.39 -18.84
N THR A 413 16.23 1.59 -20.07
CA THR A 413 17.00 2.33 -21.10
C THR A 413 16.52 3.77 -21.29
N ALA A 414 15.43 4.15 -20.64
CA ALA A 414 14.93 5.52 -20.59
C ALA A 414 14.10 5.74 -19.32
N GLU A 415 13.88 7.02 -18.98
CA GLU A 415 13.01 7.41 -17.87
C GLU A 415 11.56 6.95 -18.10
N PRO A 416 10.83 6.59 -17.02
CA PRO A 416 9.42 6.21 -17.12
C PRO A 416 8.57 7.33 -17.73
N THR A 417 7.71 6.96 -18.68
CA THR A 417 6.74 7.84 -19.32
C THR A 417 5.33 7.49 -18.87
N ARG A 418 4.49 8.51 -18.65
CA ARG A 418 3.06 8.30 -18.44
C ARG A 418 2.33 8.19 -19.79
N ILE A 419 1.50 7.16 -19.93
CA ILE A 419 0.68 6.90 -21.13
C ILE A 419 -0.82 7.12 -20.85
N ASP A 420 -1.13 8.27 -20.24
CA ASP A 420 -2.51 8.65 -19.95
C ASP A 420 -3.32 8.89 -21.24
N PRO A 421 -4.63 8.58 -21.25
CA PRO A 421 -5.51 8.94 -22.36
C PRO A 421 -5.64 10.47 -22.50
N ALA A 422 -5.91 10.93 -23.72
CA ALA A 422 -6.21 12.34 -23.96
C ALA A 422 -7.49 12.78 -23.24
N GLY A 423 -7.45 14.00 -22.69
CA GLY A 423 -8.58 14.64 -22.02
C GLY A 423 -8.68 14.30 -20.54
N SER A 424 -9.83 14.61 -19.94
CA SER A 424 -10.16 14.26 -18.57
C SER A 424 -11.65 13.97 -18.45
N ARG A 425 -12.04 13.33 -17.34
CA ARG A 425 -13.44 13.14 -16.94
C ARG A 425 -13.64 13.61 -15.50
N PRO A 426 -14.84 14.04 -15.10
CA PRO A 426 -15.13 14.33 -13.71
C PRO A 426 -14.94 13.08 -12.84
N GLY A 427 -14.18 13.22 -11.77
CA GLY A 427 -14.05 12.21 -10.73
C GLY A 427 -15.26 12.19 -9.79
N PRO A 428 -15.30 11.21 -8.88
CA PRO A 428 -16.43 11.05 -7.95
C PRO A 428 -16.56 12.17 -6.90
N ASP A 429 -15.53 12.99 -6.76
CA ASP A 429 -15.43 14.19 -5.93
C ASP A 429 -15.51 15.50 -6.75
N GLY A 430 -15.67 15.38 -8.07
CA GLY A 430 -15.66 16.51 -9.01
C GLY A 430 -14.28 16.88 -9.55
N GLU A 431 -13.19 16.32 -9.01
CA GLU A 431 -11.84 16.59 -9.50
C GLU A 431 -11.58 15.88 -10.84
N PRO A 432 -10.89 16.51 -11.80
CA PRO A 432 -10.66 15.91 -13.10
C PRO A 432 -9.72 14.71 -13.02
N ILE A 433 -10.13 13.61 -13.63
CA ILE A 433 -9.36 12.37 -13.77
C ILE A 433 -8.85 12.24 -15.20
N SER A 434 -7.52 12.21 -15.36
CA SER A 434 -6.85 12.02 -16.66
C SER A 434 -6.33 10.59 -16.90
N HIS A 435 -6.07 9.79 -15.86
CA HIS A 435 -5.62 8.41 -16.05
C HIS A 435 -6.76 7.47 -16.52
N ILE A 436 -6.41 6.37 -17.19
CA ILE A 436 -7.36 5.42 -17.77
C ILE A 436 -8.24 4.70 -16.73
N GLY A 437 -7.75 4.59 -15.49
CA GLY A 437 -8.39 3.85 -14.40
C GLY A 437 -7.48 3.77 -13.17
N HIS A 438 -7.72 2.78 -12.30
CA HIS A 438 -6.99 2.61 -11.04
C HIS A 438 -5.85 1.57 -11.13
N GLU A 439 -6.03 0.50 -11.90
CA GLU A 439 -5.14 -0.69 -11.83
C GLU A 439 -5.25 -1.60 -13.07
N GLY A 440 -4.49 -2.71 -13.09
CA GLY A 440 -4.55 -3.73 -14.15
C GLY A 440 -4.19 -3.22 -15.54
N ALA A 441 -3.02 -2.59 -15.68
CA ALA A 441 -2.53 -2.11 -16.96
C ALA A 441 -2.02 -3.23 -17.83
N THR A 442 -2.46 -3.25 -19.09
CA THR A 442 -1.90 -4.12 -20.13
C THR A 442 -1.73 -3.32 -21.41
N LEU A 443 -0.74 -3.67 -22.21
CA LEU A 443 -0.51 -3.09 -23.53
C LEU A 443 -0.51 -4.18 -24.58
N ARG A 444 -1.15 -3.91 -25.72
CA ARG A 444 -1.15 -4.77 -26.90
C ARG A 444 -0.93 -3.93 -28.15
N LYS A 445 -0.27 -4.50 -29.14
CA LYS A 445 -0.20 -3.92 -30.48
C LYS A 445 -1.26 -4.55 -31.36
N ILE A 446 -2.15 -3.72 -31.90
CA ILE A 446 -3.34 -4.17 -32.66
C ILE A 446 -3.44 -3.31 -33.91
N GLY A 447 -3.40 -3.94 -35.09
CA GLY A 447 -3.49 -3.23 -36.37
C GLY A 447 -2.41 -2.14 -36.54
N GLY A 448 -1.21 -2.37 -35.99
CA GLY A 448 -0.10 -1.40 -36.00
C GLY A 448 -0.24 -0.24 -35.00
N LYS A 449 -1.27 -0.24 -34.15
CA LYS A 449 -1.46 0.75 -33.07
C LYS A 449 -1.14 0.15 -31.71
N TYR A 450 -0.70 0.98 -30.78
CA TYR A 450 -0.52 0.60 -29.38
C TYR A 450 -1.83 0.86 -28.64
N VAL A 451 -2.40 -0.20 -28.07
CA VAL A 451 -3.68 -0.18 -27.35
C VAL A 451 -3.41 -0.45 -25.89
N HIS A 452 -3.49 0.62 -25.10
CA HIS A 452 -3.33 0.55 -23.65
C HIS A 452 -4.68 0.27 -23.02
N PHE A 453 -4.76 -0.83 -22.28
CA PHE A 453 -5.91 -1.23 -21.50
C PHE A 453 -5.66 -0.92 -20.03
N GLY A 454 -6.71 -0.49 -19.34
CA GLY A 454 -6.68 -0.28 -17.90
C GLY A 454 -8.07 -0.31 -17.30
N THR A 455 -8.12 -0.45 -15.99
CA THR A 455 -9.35 -0.85 -15.31
C THR A 455 -9.87 0.22 -14.37
N ALA A 456 -11.18 0.44 -14.36
CA ALA A 456 -11.84 1.24 -13.34
C ALA A 456 -13.19 0.65 -12.95
N TRP A 457 -13.66 0.97 -11.75
CA TRP A 457 -15.07 0.78 -11.44
C TRP A 457 -15.92 1.79 -12.19
N SER A 458 -17.16 1.44 -12.54
CA SER A 458 -18.07 2.30 -13.30
C SER A 458 -18.39 3.63 -12.61
N THR A 459 -18.17 3.72 -11.30
CA THR A 459 -18.35 4.94 -10.50
C THR A 459 -17.05 5.69 -10.25
N ASP A 460 -15.91 5.19 -10.74
CA ASP A 460 -14.54 5.61 -10.39
C ASP A 460 -14.26 5.61 -8.86
N ARG A 461 -15.12 4.95 -8.06
CA ARG A 461 -14.91 4.68 -6.64
C ARG A 461 -14.56 3.20 -6.46
N GLY A 462 -13.48 2.94 -5.74
CA GLY A 462 -13.05 1.57 -5.42
C GLY A 462 -14.19 0.74 -4.83
N ARG A 463 -14.42 -0.43 -5.42
CA ARG A 463 -15.48 -1.39 -5.05
C ARG A 463 -16.92 -0.84 -5.03
N ARG A 464 -17.26 0.07 -5.95
CA ARG A 464 -18.64 0.52 -6.18
C ARG A 464 -18.95 0.56 -7.67
N GLY A 465 -20.00 -0.14 -8.13
CA GLY A 465 -20.25 -0.29 -9.56
C GLY A 465 -19.73 -1.60 -10.13
N SER A 466 -19.82 -1.71 -11.46
CA SER A 466 -19.18 -2.80 -12.20
C SER A 466 -17.70 -2.52 -12.41
N TYR A 467 -16.88 -3.55 -12.29
CA TYR A 467 -15.45 -3.48 -12.54
C TYR A 467 -15.17 -3.64 -14.04
N ASN A 468 -14.73 -2.57 -14.71
CA ASN A 468 -14.81 -2.45 -16.16
C ASN A 468 -13.43 -2.28 -16.81
N LEU A 469 -13.31 -2.74 -18.05
CA LEU A 469 -12.13 -2.53 -18.87
C LEU A 469 -12.34 -1.30 -19.77
N TYR A 470 -11.30 -0.49 -19.88
CA TYR A 470 -11.21 0.67 -20.76
C TYR A 470 -9.94 0.58 -21.60
N TYR A 471 -9.92 1.31 -22.72
CA TYR A 471 -8.74 1.38 -23.57
C TYR A 471 -8.50 2.78 -24.14
N CYS A 472 -7.28 3.07 -24.53
CA CYS A 472 -6.92 4.18 -25.40
C CYS A 472 -5.87 3.72 -26.43
N VAL A 473 -5.70 4.49 -27.50
CA VAL A 473 -4.90 4.06 -28.68
C VAL A 473 -3.88 5.11 -29.05
N ALA A 474 -2.66 4.70 -29.40
CA ALA A 474 -1.58 5.55 -29.87
C ALA A 474 -0.85 4.98 -31.10
N ASP A 475 -0.15 5.85 -31.82
CA ASP A 475 0.75 5.48 -32.92
C ASP A 475 2.15 5.08 -32.46
N LYS A 476 2.53 5.49 -31.25
CA LYS A 476 3.81 5.17 -30.61
C LYS A 476 3.54 4.59 -29.23
N VAL A 477 4.41 3.68 -28.78
CA VAL A 477 4.29 2.98 -27.50
C VAL A 477 4.19 3.94 -26.30
N THR A 478 4.90 5.07 -26.36
CA THR A 478 4.91 6.14 -25.36
C THR A 478 3.86 7.24 -25.60
N GLY A 479 2.97 7.07 -26.58
CA GLY A 479 1.92 8.02 -26.89
C GLY A 479 2.32 9.15 -27.87
N PRO A 480 1.52 10.24 -27.92
CA PRO A 480 0.35 10.49 -27.09
C PRO A 480 -0.78 9.49 -27.37
N TYR A 481 -1.52 9.10 -26.34
CA TYR A 481 -2.69 8.24 -26.46
C TYR A 481 -3.95 9.08 -26.69
N GLY A 482 -4.85 8.56 -27.51
CA GLY A 482 -6.17 9.15 -27.77
C GLY A 482 -7.10 9.09 -26.55
N PRO A 483 -8.36 9.51 -26.71
CA PRO A 483 -9.32 9.53 -25.62
C PRO A 483 -9.63 8.12 -25.09
N ARG A 484 -9.93 8.05 -23.80
CA ARG A 484 -10.39 6.83 -23.12
C ARG A 484 -11.70 6.35 -23.74
N LYS A 485 -11.76 5.05 -24.04
CA LYS A 485 -12.94 4.36 -24.57
C LYS A 485 -13.30 3.17 -23.67
N PHE A 486 -14.57 2.80 -23.68
CA PHE A 486 -15.06 1.63 -22.95
C PHE A 486 -14.79 0.37 -23.75
N ALA A 487 -14.16 -0.64 -23.15
CA ALA A 487 -13.94 -1.95 -23.78
C ALA A 487 -15.03 -2.94 -23.40
N GLY A 488 -15.38 -3.02 -22.10
CA GLY A 488 -16.42 -3.94 -21.66
C GLY A 488 -16.71 -3.89 -20.17
N ARG A 489 -17.94 -4.29 -19.83
CA ARG A 489 -18.45 -4.34 -18.46
C ARG A 489 -18.01 -5.64 -17.79
N PHE A 490 -17.68 -5.59 -16.50
CA PHE A 490 -17.24 -6.77 -15.72
C PHE A 490 -15.94 -7.41 -16.23
N LEU A 491 -15.15 -6.67 -17.02
CA LEU A 491 -13.85 -7.11 -17.55
C LEU A 491 -12.67 -6.46 -16.82
N GLY A 492 -12.90 -5.86 -15.65
CA GLY A 492 -11.82 -5.20 -14.94
C GLY A 492 -10.71 -6.17 -14.52
N HIS A 493 -9.47 -5.72 -14.63
CA HIS A 493 -8.22 -6.50 -14.59
C HIS A 493 -8.28 -7.72 -15.52
N GLY A 494 -9.06 -7.61 -16.59
CA GLY A 494 -9.10 -8.55 -17.69
C GLY A 494 -7.95 -8.28 -18.65
N THR A 495 -7.34 -9.35 -19.14
CA THR A 495 -6.15 -9.30 -19.98
C THR A 495 -6.52 -9.76 -21.39
N PRO A 496 -6.37 -8.88 -22.41
CA PRO A 496 -6.61 -9.28 -23.79
C PRO A 496 -5.55 -10.26 -24.30
N PHE A 497 -5.99 -11.31 -24.99
CA PHE A 497 -5.13 -12.30 -25.64
C PHE A 497 -5.76 -12.80 -26.95
N VAL A 498 -4.95 -13.46 -27.77
CA VAL A 498 -5.38 -13.98 -29.08
C VAL A 498 -5.36 -15.50 -29.02
N ASP A 499 -6.42 -16.14 -29.52
CA ASP A 499 -6.44 -17.59 -29.68
C ASP A 499 -5.70 -18.04 -30.96
N ARG A 500 -5.61 -19.35 -31.15
CA ARG A 500 -4.93 -19.98 -32.31
C ARG A 500 -5.54 -19.59 -33.64
N GLU A 501 -6.82 -19.26 -33.66
CA GLU A 501 -7.55 -18.85 -34.85
C GLU A 501 -7.43 -17.34 -35.11
N GLY A 502 -6.63 -16.61 -34.31
CA GLY A 502 -6.41 -15.18 -34.46
C GLY A 502 -7.53 -14.32 -33.87
N ARG A 503 -8.42 -14.90 -33.06
CA ARG A 503 -9.56 -14.18 -32.47
C ARG A 503 -9.20 -13.63 -31.10
N TRP A 504 -9.67 -12.41 -30.83
CA TRP A 504 -9.36 -11.70 -29.60
C TRP A 504 -10.33 -12.06 -28.48
N TRP A 505 -9.76 -12.39 -27.32
CA TRP A 505 -10.50 -12.66 -26.09
C TRP A 505 -9.97 -11.75 -24.98
N CYS A 506 -10.78 -11.53 -23.97
CA CYS A 506 -10.38 -10.89 -22.73
C CYS A 506 -10.73 -11.79 -21.55
N THR A 507 -9.81 -11.98 -20.62
CA THR A 507 -10.13 -12.68 -19.38
C THR A 507 -11.05 -11.83 -18.50
N ALA A 508 -11.82 -12.50 -17.63
CA ALA A 508 -12.70 -11.88 -16.66
C ALA A 508 -12.87 -12.82 -15.46
N PHE A 509 -13.14 -12.25 -14.29
CA PHE A 509 -13.27 -13.02 -13.05
C PHE A 509 -14.31 -12.41 -12.12
N PHE A 510 -14.61 -13.14 -11.04
CA PHE A 510 -15.50 -12.66 -9.99
C PHE A 510 -14.87 -11.51 -9.19
N ASN A 511 -15.50 -10.33 -9.24
CA ASN A 511 -15.11 -9.18 -8.41
C ASN A 511 -16.35 -8.47 -7.84
N ALA A 512 -16.91 -8.99 -6.75
CA ALA A 512 -18.09 -8.44 -6.11
C ALA A 512 -18.09 -8.59 -4.59
N ASN A 513 -18.97 -7.85 -3.92
CA ASN A 513 -19.27 -8.00 -2.49
C ASN A 513 -20.56 -8.80 -2.24
N VAL A 514 -21.23 -9.23 -3.33
CA VAL A 514 -22.53 -9.89 -3.33
C VAL A 514 -22.51 -11.04 -4.36
N PRO A 515 -23.44 -12.01 -4.30
CA PRO A 515 -23.53 -13.08 -5.29
C PRO A 515 -23.61 -12.57 -6.74
N PRO A 516 -23.17 -13.35 -7.75
CA PRO A 516 -23.26 -12.94 -9.14
C PRO A 516 -24.70 -12.59 -9.52
N LEU A 517 -24.85 -11.51 -10.28
CA LEU A 517 -26.15 -11.06 -10.74
C LEU A 517 -26.61 -11.86 -11.96
N SER A 518 -27.94 -11.95 -12.14
CA SER A 518 -28.50 -12.44 -13.40
C SER A 518 -28.08 -11.52 -14.55
N ARG A 519 -27.76 -12.13 -15.70
CA ARG A 519 -27.45 -11.45 -16.96
C ARG A 519 -28.67 -10.72 -17.53
N GLU A 520 -29.87 -11.18 -17.22
CA GLU A 520 -31.11 -10.57 -17.71
C GLU A 520 -31.25 -9.13 -17.21
N GLY A 521 -31.36 -8.19 -18.16
CA GLY A 521 -31.50 -6.75 -17.91
C GLY A 521 -30.26 -6.12 -17.27
N ILE A 522 -29.09 -6.76 -17.37
CA ILE A 522 -27.88 -6.23 -16.72
C ILE A 522 -27.43 -4.92 -17.37
N GLU A 523 -27.76 -4.67 -18.64
CA GLU A 523 -27.38 -3.49 -19.40
C GLU A 523 -27.90 -2.21 -18.77
N THR A 524 -29.11 -2.26 -18.18
CA THR A 524 -29.81 -1.10 -17.61
C THR A 524 -29.86 -1.11 -16.09
N ARG A 525 -29.37 -2.17 -15.43
CA ARG A 525 -29.36 -2.28 -13.97
C ARG A 525 -28.41 -1.26 -13.34
N ASP A 526 -28.89 -0.56 -12.31
CA ASP A 526 -28.07 0.27 -11.44
C ASP A 526 -27.19 -0.60 -10.54
N LEU A 527 -25.89 -0.35 -10.58
CA LEU A 527 -24.87 -1.08 -9.81
C LEU A 527 -24.07 -0.15 -8.88
N SER A 528 -24.47 1.11 -8.75
CA SER A 528 -23.65 2.17 -8.16
C SER A 528 -23.27 1.97 -6.68
N GLU A 529 -24.07 1.20 -5.94
CA GLU A 529 -23.95 1.07 -4.48
C GLU A 529 -22.71 0.29 -4.01
N THR A 530 -22.41 -0.86 -4.65
CA THR A 530 -21.36 -1.80 -4.19
C THR A 530 -20.73 -2.53 -5.36
N ALA A 531 -19.61 -3.24 -5.14
CA ALA A 531 -18.98 -4.06 -6.17
C ALA A 531 -19.90 -5.22 -6.54
N GLN A 532 -20.24 -5.32 -7.82
CA GLN A 532 -21.15 -6.33 -8.36
C GLN A 532 -20.59 -6.89 -9.68
N THR A 533 -20.92 -8.16 -9.97
CA THR A 533 -20.47 -8.86 -11.19
C THR A 533 -21.50 -9.86 -11.66
N ILE A 534 -21.41 -10.26 -12.93
CA ILE A 534 -22.10 -11.42 -13.51
C ILE A 534 -21.17 -12.64 -13.66
N ASN A 535 -19.86 -12.45 -13.44
CA ASN A 535 -18.88 -13.50 -13.62
C ASN A 535 -18.97 -14.50 -12.47
N GLU A 536 -18.71 -15.75 -12.80
CA GLU A 536 -18.56 -16.83 -11.83
C GLU A 536 -17.17 -16.82 -11.18
N GLN A 537 -17.03 -17.47 -10.02
CA GLN A 537 -15.74 -17.58 -9.33
C GLN A 537 -14.81 -18.50 -10.13
N GLY A 538 -13.78 -17.91 -10.71
CA GLY A 538 -12.84 -18.57 -11.61
C GLY A 538 -12.56 -17.67 -12.81
N VAL A 539 -12.36 -18.28 -13.98
CA VAL A 539 -11.99 -17.58 -15.21
C VAL A 539 -13.09 -17.71 -16.24
N THR A 540 -13.55 -16.55 -16.70
CA THR A 540 -14.38 -16.39 -17.88
C THR A 540 -13.55 -15.73 -18.98
N ILE A 541 -13.71 -16.12 -20.23
CA ILE A 541 -13.15 -15.41 -21.39
C ILE A 541 -14.28 -14.78 -22.18
N VAL A 542 -14.11 -13.53 -22.61
CA VAL A 542 -15.12 -12.74 -23.32
C VAL A 542 -14.58 -12.37 -24.69
N PRO A 543 -15.34 -12.62 -25.78
CA PRO A 543 -14.90 -12.26 -27.12
C PRO A 543 -14.76 -10.74 -27.22
N LEU A 544 -13.68 -10.27 -27.84
CA LEU A 544 -13.45 -8.87 -28.15
C LEU A 544 -13.57 -8.68 -29.66
N ASP A 545 -14.50 -7.80 -30.06
CA ASP A 545 -14.62 -7.36 -31.45
C ASP A 545 -13.58 -6.26 -31.71
N VAL A 546 -12.51 -6.63 -32.40
CA VAL A 546 -11.40 -5.75 -32.76
C VAL A 546 -11.54 -5.37 -34.23
N ARG A 547 -11.72 -4.07 -34.49
CA ARG A 547 -12.01 -3.51 -35.82
C ARG A 547 -11.02 -2.45 -36.26
#